data_AF-A0A5Q4F2L3-F1
#
_entry.id   AF-A0A5Q4F2L3-F1
#
_cell.length_a   1.000
_cell.length_b   1.000
_cell.length_c   1.000
_cell.angle_alpha   90.00
_cell.angle_beta   90.00
_cell.angle_gamma   90.00
#
_symmetry.space_group_name_H-M   'P 1'
#
loop_
_entity.id
_entity.type
_entity.pdbx_description
1 polymer ?
#
loop_
_entity_poly.entity_id
_entity_poly.type
_entity_poly.pdbx_seq_one_letter_code
_entity_poly.pdbx_strand_id
1 'polypeptide(L)' 'MKNITLSADETLIEAARREAARRGQSLNELIRAYMEELAGSRPPDAEFERLRELSGLAVGRRRGWRFNRDEIHDRS' A
#
# COMPACT_ATOMS: atom_id res chain seq x y z
N MET A 1 15.44 18.79 -6.12
CA MET A 1 15.43 17.32 -6.31
C MET A 1 16.87 16.83 -6.39
N LYS A 2 17.18 15.63 -5.87
CA LYS A 2 18.47 14.95 -6.05
C LYS A 2 18.22 13.66 -6.82
N ASN A 3 19.11 13.32 -7.74
CA ASN A 3 19.04 12.08 -8.51
C ASN A 3 19.75 10.97 -7.75
N ILE A 4 19.16 9.77 -7.77
CA ILE A 4 19.78 8.55 -7.29
C ILE A 4 19.99 7.60 -8.47
N THR A 5 21.09 6.85 -8.47
CA THR A 5 21.34 5.78 -9.44
C THR A 5 21.16 4.46 -8.72
N LEU A 6 20.28 3.61 -9.24
CA LEU A 6 20.00 2.28 -8.70
C LEU A 6 20.48 1.24 -9.71
N SER A 7 21.36 0.35 -9.29
CA SER A 7 21.78 -0.83 -10.05
C SER A 7 21.03 -2.05 -9.55
N ALA A 8 20.45 -2.81 -10.48
CA ALA A 8 19.73 -4.05 -10.21
C ALA A 8 19.84 -4.97 -11.43
N ASP A 9 19.48 -6.24 -11.25
CA ASP A 9 19.40 -7.20 -12.35
C ASP A 9 18.40 -6.72 -13.43
N GLU A 10 18.76 -6.88 -14.71
CA GLU A 10 17.93 -6.41 -15.83
C GLU A 10 16.56 -7.09 -15.87
N THR A 11 16.50 -8.39 -15.57
CA THR A 11 15.23 -9.13 -15.56
C THR A 11 14.30 -8.64 -14.46
N LEU A 12 14.87 -8.25 -13.31
CA LEU A 12 14.14 -7.63 -12.22
C LEU A 12 13.61 -6.25 -12.59
N ILE A 13 14.42 -5.41 -13.24
CA ILE A 13 14.01 -4.08 -13.71
C ILE A 13 12.82 -4.19 -14.66
N GLU A 14 12.90 -5.11 -15.62
CA GLU A 14 11.83 -5.32 -16.59
C GLU A 14 10.56 -5.89 -15.95
N ALA A 15 10.68 -6.82 -15.00
CA ALA A 15 9.54 -7.31 -14.24
C ALA A 15 8.85 -6.18 -13.45
N ALA A 16 9.63 -5.32 -12.80
CA ALA A 16 9.11 -4.19 -12.04
C ALA A 16 8.45 -3.14 -12.95
N ARG A 17 9.01 -2.86 -14.13
CA ARG A 17 8.39 -1.98 -15.13
C ARG A 17 7.04 -2.50 -15.61
N ARG A 18 6.94 -3.80 -15.91
CA ARG A 18 5.66 -4.42 -16.31
C ARG A 18 4.60 -4.28 -15.24
N GLU A 19 4.96 -4.52 -13.98
CA GLU A 19 4.02 -4.37 -12.86
C GLU A 19 3.60 -2.92 -12.64
N ALA A 20 4.53 -1.96 -12.78
CA ALA A 20 4.21 -0.54 -12.72
C ALA A 20 3.23 -0.15 -13.83
N ALA A 21 3.50 -0.57 -15.07
CA ALA A 21 2.61 -0.32 -16.20
C ALA A 21 1.20 -0.91 -15.99
N ARG A 22 1.12 -2.12 -15.40
CA ARG A 22 -0.17 -2.74 -15.04
C ARG A 22 -0.97 -1.91 -14.04
N ARG A 23 -0.29 -1.12 -13.20
CA ARG A 23 -0.90 -0.18 -12.23
C ARG A 23 -1.09 1.24 -12.80
N GLY A 24 -0.75 1.48 -14.07
CA GLY A 24 -0.79 2.82 -14.67
C GLY A 24 0.27 3.77 -14.11
N GLN A 25 1.37 3.24 -13.58
CA GLN A 25 2.46 3.98 -12.95
C GLN A 25 3.80 3.68 -13.61
N SER A 26 4.78 4.56 -13.42
CA SER A 26 6.18 4.32 -13.76
C SER A 26 6.93 3.64 -12.61
N LEU A 27 8.02 2.94 -12.96
CA LEU A 27 8.89 2.32 -11.95
C LEU A 27 9.42 3.35 -10.93
N ASN A 28 9.76 4.56 -11.39
CA ASN A 28 10.24 5.62 -10.50
C ASN A 28 9.16 6.13 -9.52
N GLU A 29 7.89 6.14 -9.92
CA GLU A 29 6.78 6.48 -9.01
C GLU A 29 6.60 5.43 -7.93
N LEU A 30 6.68 4.15 -8.28
CA LEU A 30 6.64 3.06 -7.30
C LEU A 30 7.81 3.13 -6.31
N ILE A 31 9.03 3.35 -6.82
CA ILE A 31 10.22 3.48 -5.97
C ILE A 31 10.08 4.68 -5.03
N ARG A 32 9.59 5.83 -5.53
CA ARG A 32 9.34 7.01 -4.70
C ARG A 32 8.32 6.73 -3.60
N ALA A 33 7.18 6.14 -3.95
CA ALA A 33 6.13 5.79 -2.98
C ALA A 33 6.64 4.81 -1.92
N TYR A 34 7.48 3.84 -2.30
CA TYR A 34 8.11 2.92 -1.36
C TYR A 34 9.11 3.64 -0.44
N MET A 35 9.91 4.56 -0.97
CA MET A 35 10.84 5.36 -0.15
C MET A 35 10.10 6.27 0.83
N GLU A 36 8.97 6.87 0.43
CA GLU A 36 8.12 7.68 1.32
C GLU A 36 7.51 6.82 2.44
N GLU A 37 7.04 5.63 2.12
CA GLU A 37 6.54 4.66 3.10
C GLU A 37 7.64 4.22 4.06
N LEU A 38 8.82 3.88 3.53
CA LEU A 38 9.99 3.47 4.33
C LEU A 38 10.49 4.60 5.23
N ALA A 39 10.43 5.84 4.77
CA ALA A 39 10.80 7.02 5.57
C ALA A 39 9.74 7.40 6.61
N GLY A 40 8.56 6.76 6.61
CA GLY A 40 7.42 7.15 7.45
C GLY A 40 6.84 8.51 7.07
N SER A 41 7.10 8.98 5.85
CA SER A 41 6.81 10.34 5.38
C SER A 41 5.54 10.44 4.55
N ARG A 42 4.69 9.41 4.51
CA ARG A 42 3.46 9.49 3.73
C ARG A 42 2.53 10.52 4.38
N PRO A 43 2.09 11.56 3.65
CA PRO A 43 1.23 12.57 4.21
C PRO A 43 -0.09 11.93 4.68
N PRO A 44 -0.67 12.39 5.80
CA PRO A 44 -1.91 11.84 6.36
C PRO A 44 -3.02 11.68 5.31
N ASP A 45 -3.13 12.62 4.38
CA ASP A 45 -4.14 12.62 3.32
C ASP A 45 -4.05 11.40 2.38
N ALA A 46 -2.83 10.93 2.08
CA ALA A 46 -2.63 9.76 1.24
C ALA A 46 -3.00 8.46 1.97
N GLU A 47 -2.80 8.40 3.29
CA GLU A 47 -3.26 7.28 4.12
C GLU A 47 -4.80 7.26 4.25
N PHE A 48 -5.43 8.42 4.36
CA PHE A 48 -6.90 8.53 4.34
C PHE A 48 -7.51 8.05 3.01
N GLU A 49 -6.88 8.39 1.87
CA GLU A 49 -7.39 7.95 0.57
C GLU A 49 -7.25 6.45 0.38
N ARG A 50 -6.10 5.88 0.79
CA ARG A 50 -5.89 4.43 0.82
C ARG A 50 -6.90 3.72 1.71
N LEU A 51 -7.19 4.27 2.89
CA LEU A 51 -8.22 3.72 3.78
C LEU A 51 -9.60 3.75 3.12
N ARG A 52 -9.95 4.82 2.40
CA ARG A 52 -11.21 4.91 1.64
C ARG A 52 -11.30 3.85 0.55
N GLU A 53 -10.25 3.70 -0.26
CA GLU A 53 -10.18 2.66 -1.30
C GLU A 53 -10.35 1.25 -0.72
N LEU A 54 -9.58 0.91 0.31
CA LEU A 54 -9.64 -0.40 0.97
C LEU A 54 -10.99 -0.66 1.62
N SER A 55 -11.62 0.36 2.20
CA SER A 55 -12.97 0.26 2.76
C SER A 55 -14.03 0.01 1.69
N GLY A 56 -13.88 0.59 0.50
CA GLY A 56 -14.76 0.34 -0.64
C GLY A 56 -14.63 -1.06 -1.25
N LEU A 57 -13.42 -1.62 -1.25
CA LEU A 57 -13.15 -3.00 -1.70
C LEU A 57 -13.61 -4.06 -0.69
N ALA A 58 -13.74 -3.70 0.58
CA ALA A 58 -14.12 -4.63 1.64
C ALA A 58 -15.62 -4.93 1.60
N VAL A 59 -16.00 -6.10 1.07
CA VAL A 59 -17.32 -6.68 1.31
C VAL A 59 -17.37 -7.15 2.77
N GLY A 60 -17.98 -6.35 3.65
CA GLY A 60 -18.04 -6.63 5.08
C GLY A 60 -18.53 -8.06 5.37
N ARG A 61 -17.66 -8.91 5.91
CA ARG A 61 -17.97 -10.33 6.22
C ARG A 61 -18.74 -10.48 7.53
N ARG A 62 -19.68 -9.57 7.82
CA ARG A 62 -20.28 -9.51 9.15
C ARG A 62 -21.14 -10.73 9.46
N ARG A 63 -21.64 -11.54 8.51
CA ARG A 63 -22.33 -12.84 8.75
C ARG A 63 -23.24 -12.89 10.01
N GLY A 64 -23.93 -11.79 10.34
CA GLY A 64 -24.73 -11.66 11.58
C GLY A 64 -23.96 -11.33 12.87
N TRP A 65 -22.62 -11.36 12.87
CA TRP A 65 -21.75 -10.83 13.92
C TRP A 65 -22.03 -9.35 14.18
N ARG A 66 -22.26 -9.05 15.46
CA ARG A 66 -22.44 -7.71 15.98
C ARG A 66 -21.26 -7.43 16.90
N PHE A 67 -20.69 -6.24 16.79
CA PHE A 67 -19.61 -5.82 17.67
C PHE A 67 -20.08 -5.91 19.13
N ASN A 68 -19.38 -6.72 19.91
CA ASN A 68 -19.51 -6.79 21.35
C ASN A 68 -18.15 -6.46 21.96
N ARG A 69 -18.09 -5.37 22.74
CA ARG A 69 -16.83 -4.89 23.33
C ARG A 69 -16.21 -5.92 24.26
N ASP A 70 -17.05 -6.68 24.97
CA ASP A 70 -16.60 -7.61 26.01
C ASP A 70 -15.87 -8.83 25.41
N GLU A 71 -16.17 -9.20 24.15
CA GLU A 71 -15.49 -10.29 23.41
C GLU A 71 -14.01 -10.00 23.10
N ILE A 72 -13.61 -8.72 23.06
CA ILE A 72 -12.24 -8.32 22.68
C ILE A 72 -11.22 -8.66 23.77
N HIS A 73 -11.68 -8.71 25.02
CA HIS A 73 -10.84 -8.98 26.19
C HIS A 73 -10.83 -10.45 26.59
N ASP A 74 -11.61 -11.31 25.94
CA ASP A 74 -11.77 -12.72 26.29
C ASP A 74 -10.71 -13.65 25.67
N ARG A 75 -9.49 -13.13 25.49
CA ARG A 75 -8.32 -13.96 25.15
C ARG A 75 -7.70 -14.50 26.44
N SER A 76 -8.27 -15.60 26.94
CA SER A 76 -7.58 -16.52 27.85
C SER A 76 -6.62 -17.42 27.08
#